data_AF-A0A523GWW0-F1
#
_entry.id   AF-A0A523GWW0-F1
#
_cell.length_a   1.000
_cell.length_b   1.000
_cell.length_c   1.000
_cell.angle_alpha   90.00
_cell.angle_beta   90.00
_cell.angle_gamma   90.00
#
_symmetry.space_group_name_H-M   'P 1'
#
loop_
_entity.id
_entity.type
_entity.pdbx_description
1 polymer ?
#
loop_
_entity_poly.entity_id
_entity_poly.type
_entity_poly.pdbx_seq_one_letter_code
_entity_poly.pdbx_strand_id
1 'polypeptide(L)'
;MKETSNTGRLSATLLVSFLLLVIALFGVLESTVSLNYSAFTSTFETDDSSIDVIKDVLLHPQRITRLRPNQVDEETLWLARAIFSETKRPGEQVLVAWVIRNRVETGYRKKNTYETVVLDPYQFSAFRRGTALRSFYSSLNALSDMPGWQTALRIAYDIRHMDKEYRPFSELTRHFYSQRSMKTALSPAWANGKIPVEFKNGFKTVDEDRFRFFEGIS
;
A
#
# COMPACT_ATOMS: atom_id res chain seq x y z
N MET A 1 -48.88 -7.39 74.32
CA MET A 1 -48.51 -8.81 74.11
C MET A 1 -47.01 -8.85 73.85
N LYS A 2 -46.29 -9.65 74.65
CA LYS A 2 -44.85 -9.92 74.50
C LYS A 2 -44.61 -10.65 73.18
N GLU A 3 -43.56 -10.27 72.47
CA GLU A 3 -42.62 -11.25 71.92
C GLU A 3 -41.25 -10.61 71.73
N THR A 4 -40.31 -11.14 72.50
CA THR A 4 -38.86 -11.01 72.35
C THR A 4 -38.37 -12.00 71.31
N SER A 5 -37.38 -11.66 70.48
CA SER A 5 -36.24 -12.54 70.17
C SER A 5 -35.38 -11.96 69.04
N ASN A 6 -34.22 -11.43 69.43
CA ASN A 6 -32.93 -12.05 69.15
C ASN A 6 -32.68 -12.64 67.74
N THR A 7 -31.66 -12.13 67.05
CA THR A 7 -30.44 -12.86 66.64
C THR A 7 -29.90 -12.32 65.31
N GLY A 8 -28.56 -12.35 65.17
CA GLY A 8 -27.93 -12.32 63.87
C GLY A 8 -26.85 -11.27 63.67
N ARG A 9 -25.85 -11.21 64.56
CA ARG A 9 -24.50 -10.77 64.16
C ARG A 9 -24.10 -11.59 62.94
N LEU A 10 -24.10 -10.99 61.75
CA LEU A 10 -23.42 -11.55 60.60
C LEU A 10 -21.93 -11.57 60.95
N SER A 11 -21.45 -12.78 61.24
CA SER A 11 -20.05 -13.09 61.48
C SER A 11 -19.21 -12.57 60.31
N ALA A 12 -18.08 -11.90 60.60
CA ALA A 12 -17.10 -11.44 59.61
C ALA A 12 -16.61 -12.55 58.66
N THR A 13 -16.87 -13.81 59.01
CA THR A 13 -16.62 -15.01 58.21
C THR A 13 -17.48 -15.09 56.93
N LEU A 14 -18.71 -14.55 56.92
CA LEU A 14 -19.59 -14.57 55.73
C LEU A 14 -19.17 -13.56 54.65
N LEU A 15 -18.62 -12.41 55.05
CA LEU A 15 -18.10 -11.40 54.13
C LEU A 15 -16.79 -11.86 53.44
N VAL A 16 -15.95 -12.61 54.15
CA VAL A 16 -14.72 -13.20 53.58
C VAL A 16 -15.04 -14.37 52.62
N SER A 17 -16.07 -15.17 52.91
CA SER A 17 -16.53 -16.22 52.00
C SER A 17 -17.14 -15.67 50.70
N PHE A 18 -17.86 -14.55 50.75
CA PHE A 18 -18.41 -13.94 49.53
C PHE A 18 -17.30 -13.28 48.67
N LEU A 19 -16.28 -12.69 49.30
CA LEU A 19 -15.14 -12.11 48.58
C LEU A 19 -14.25 -13.19 47.91
N LEU A 20 -14.06 -14.34 48.57
CA LEU A 20 -13.34 -15.47 47.98
C LEU A 20 -14.14 -16.16 46.86
N LEU A 21 -15.47 -16.19 46.93
CA LEU A 21 -16.32 -16.71 45.86
C LEU A 21 -16.30 -15.82 44.61
N VAL A 22 -16.24 -14.49 44.78
CA VAL A 22 -16.10 -13.53 43.67
C VAL A 22 -14.72 -13.64 43.02
N ILE A 23 -13.64 -13.79 43.80
CA ILE A 23 -12.28 -13.99 43.25
C ILE A 23 -12.17 -15.33 42.51
N ALA A 24 -12.81 -16.40 43.00
CA ALA A 24 -12.86 -17.69 42.31
C ALA A 24 -13.70 -17.63 41.02
N LEU A 25 -14.79 -16.86 40.98
CA LEU A 25 -15.56 -16.66 39.74
C LEU A 25 -14.78 -15.81 38.70
N PHE A 26 -14.03 -14.79 39.13
CA PHE A 26 -13.17 -14.02 38.22
C PHE A 26 -11.96 -14.84 37.74
N GLY A 27 -11.35 -15.67 38.59
CA GLY A 27 -10.23 -16.54 38.21
C GLY A 27 -10.61 -17.67 37.24
N VAL A 28 -11.83 -18.21 37.34
CA VAL A 28 -12.32 -19.24 36.40
C VAL A 28 -12.77 -18.63 35.06
N LEU A 29 -13.25 -17.38 35.04
CA LEU A 29 -13.51 -16.66 33.79
C LEU A 29 -12.20 -16.33 33.05
N GLU A 30 -11.14 -15.91 33.74
CA GLU A 30 -9.83 -15.67 33.10
C GLU A 30 -9.17 -16.97 32.60
N SER A 31 -9.40 -18.09 33.28
CA SER A 31 -8.82 -19.39 32.90
C SER A 31 -9.52 -20.04 31.70
N THR A 32 -10.82 -19.79 31.50
CA THR A 32 -11.57 -20.27 30.33
C THR A 32 -11.45 -19.36 29.10
N VAL A 33 -11.17 -18.07 29.30
CA VAL A 33 -10.78 -17.16 28.22
C VAL A 33 -9.34 -17.46 27.74
N SER A 34 -8.45 -17.88 28.64
CA SER A 34 -7.05 -18.18 28.29
C SER A 34 -6.85 -19.49 27.51
N LEU A 35 -7.75 -20.48 27.64
CA LEU A 35 -7.65 -21.75 26.90
C LEU A 35 -8.25 -21.73 25.49
N ASN A 36 -9.00 -20.68 25.13
CA ASN A 36 -9.42 -20.43 23.75
C ASN A 36 -8.61 -19.34 23.04
N TYR A 37 -7.75 -18.60 23.77
CA TYR A 37 -6.85 -17.62 23.17
C TYR A 37 -5.60 -18.26 22.53
N SER A 38 -5.30 -19.51 22.89
CA SER A 38 -4.17 -20.29 22.37
C SER A 38 -4.47 -21.07 21.08
N ALA A 39 -5.66 -20.94 20.48
CA ALA A 39 -6.05 -21.62 19.25
C ALA A 39 -6.45 -20.69 18.09
N PHE A 40 -6.40 -19.36 18.29
CA PHE A 40 -6.66 -18.37 17.22
C PHE A 40 -5.64 -17.22 17.24
N THR A 41 -4.41 -17.55 17.60
CA THR A 41 -3.23 -16.73 17.29
C THR A 41 -2.30 -17.60 16.47
N SER A 42 -2.79 -18.02 15.30
CA SER A 42 -1.90 -18.09 14.14
C SER A 42 -1.41 -16.67 13.96
N THR A 43 -0.28 -16.37 14.56
CA THR A 43 0.60 -15.27 14.20
C THR A 43 0.63 -15.20 12.68
N PHE A 44 -0.17 -14.29 12.12
CA PHE A 44 0.21 -13.63 10.89
C PHE A 44 1.49 -12.90 11.27
N GLU A 45 2.62 -13.60 11.14
CA GLU A 45 3.87 -12.93 10.79
C GLU A 45 3.53 -12.12 9.55
N THR A 46 3.25 -10.83 9.74
CA THR A 46 3.28 -9.88 8.64
C THR A 46 4.69 -9.97 8.10
N ASP A 47 4.80 -10.58 6.94
CA ASP A 47 6.04 -10.85 6.22
C ASP A 47 6.80 -9.54 5.96
N ASP A 48 7.61 -9.12 6.94
CA ASP A 48 8.50 -7.94 6.91
C ASP A 48 9.45 -7.98 5.70
N SER A 49 9.59 -9.15 5.05
CA SER A 49 10.35 -9.33 3.81
C SER A 49 9.82 -8.46 2.66
N SER A 50 8.51 -8.14 2.61
CA SER A 50 7.95 -7.32 1.53
C SER A 50 8.32 -5.84 1.63
N ILE A 51 8.42 -5.30 2.85
CA ILE A 51 8.97 -3.96 3.09
C ILE A 51 10.46 -3.95 2.81
N ASP A 52 11.16 -5.02 3.21
CA ASP A 52 12.57 -5.17 2.89
C ASP A 52 12.81 -5.27 1.39
N VAL A 53 11.90 -5.85 0.59
CA VAL A 53 12.00 -5.85 -0.88
C VAL A 53 11.85 -4.45 -1.44
N ILE A 54 10.88 -3.64 -0.98
CA ILE A 54 10.79 -2.23 -1.42
C ILE A 54 12.03 -1.48 -0.99
N LYS A 55 12.43 -1.56 0.29
CA LYS A 55 13.63 -0.89 0.79
C LYS A 55 14.87 -1.35 0.04
N ASP A 56 15.01 -2.64 -0.28
CA ASP A 56 16.13 -3.19 -1.03
C ASP A 56 16.11 -2.74 -2.50
N VAL A 57 14.94 -2.68 -3.14
CA VAL A 57 14.79 -2.07 -4.48
C VAL A 57 15.16 -0.58 -4.47
N LEU A 58 14.84 0.14 -3.38
CA LEU A 58 15.17 1.55 -3.20
C LEU A 58 16.66 1.76 -2.87
N LEU A 59 17.25 0.91 -2.02
CA LEU A 59 18.60 1.05 -1.49
C LEU A 59 19.65 0.37 -2.37
N HIS A 60 19.28 -0.72 -3.05
CA HIS A 60 20.15 -1.57 -3.86
C HIS A 60 19.52 -1.92 -5.23
N PRO A 61 19.14 -0.93 -6.06
CA PRO A 61 18.51 -1.20 -7.36
C PRO A 61 19.36 -2.04 -8.33
N GLN A 62 20.67 -2.16 -8.09
CA GLN A 62 21.59 -2.99 -8.87
C GLN A 62 21.50 -4.49 -8.52
N ARG A 63 20.88 -4.86 -7.40
CA ARG A 63 20.70 -6.26 -6.96
C ARG A 63 19.43 -6.90 -7.49
N ILE A 64 18.70 -6.19 -8.34
CA ILE A 64 17.43 -6.65 -8.89
C ILE A 64 17.64 -7.87 -9.80
N THR A 65 17.14 -9.02 -9.36
CA THR A 65 17.07 -10.24 -10.17
C THR A 65 16.08 -10.05 -11.31
N ARG A 66 16.54 -10.32 -12.54
CA ARG A 66 15.70 -10.31 -13.75
C ARG A 66 14.57 -11.33 -13.60
N LEU A 67 13.35 -10.93 -13.96
CA LEU A 67 12.21 -11.83 -14.01
C LEU A 67 12.38 -12.79 -15.19
N ARG A 68 11.96 -14.05 -15.02
CA ARG A 68 11.85 -14.96 -16.15
C ARG A 68 10.70 -14.50 -17.06
N PRO A 69 10.78 -14.67 -18.39
CA PRO A 69 9.73 -14.20 -19.30
C PRO A 69 8.33 -14.74 -18.97
N ASN A 70 8.24 -15.99 -18.49
CA ASN A 70 6.97 -16.60 -18.09
C ASN A 70 6.36 -16.04 -16.80
N GLN A 71 7.08 -15.19 -16.05
CA GLN A 71 6.56 -14.47 -14.88
C GLN A 71 5.97 -13.10 -15.26
N VAL A 72 6.17 -12.65 -16.49
CA VAL A 72 5.77 -11.32 -16.96
C VAL A 72 4.54 -11.45 -17.84
N ASP A 73 3.36 -11.23 -17.27
CA ASP A 73 2.10 -11.11 -18.01
C ASP A 73 1.95 -9.72 -18.66
N GLU A 74 0.94 -9.56 -19.52
CA GLU A 74 0.67 -8.29 -20.22
C GLU A 74 0.39 -7.13 -19.26
N GLU A 75 -0.29 -7.38 -18.15
CA GLU A 75 -0.62 -6.35 -17.17
C GLU A 75 0.63 -5.85 -16.42
N THR A 76 1.60 -6.73 -16.14
CA THR A 76 2.94 -6.36 -15.66
C THR A 76 3.67 -5.53 -16.70
N LEU A 77 3.62 -5.93 -17.98
CA LEU A 77 4.24 -5.16 -19.06
C LEU A 77 3.66 -3.75 -19.13
N TRP A 78 2.34 -3.59 -19.11
CA TRP A 78 1.71 -2.27 -19.18
C TRP A 78 2.10 -1.37 -18.02
N LEU A 79 2.12 -1.89 -16.80
CA LEU A 79 2.60 -1.14 -15.64
C LEU A 79 4.07 -0.74 -15.79
N ALA A 80 4.95 -1.67 -16.20
CA ALA A 80 6.36 -1.41 -16.39
C ALA A 80 6.61 -0.35 -17.47
N ARG A 81 5.92 -0.44 -18.60
CA ARG A 81 5.98 0.54 -19.71
C ARG A 81 5.63 1.94 -19.19
N ALA A 82 4.57 2.05 -18.39
CA ALA A 82 4.13 3.32 -17.85
C ALA A 82 5.15 3.94 -16.88
N ILE A 83 5.57 3.21 -15.83
CA ILE A 83 6.50 3.77 -14.84
C ILE A 83 7.87 4.07 -15.45
N PHE A 84 8.33 3.25 -16.40
CA PHE A 84 9.57 3.51 -17.13
C PHE A 84 9.47 4.75 -18.02
N SER A 85 8.29 5.06 -18.56
CA SER A 85 8.09 6.25 -19.37
C SER A 85 8.07 7.55 -18.55
N GLU A 86 7.62 7.47 -17.30
CA GLU A 86 7.50 8.63 -16.41
C GLU A 86 8.83 8.97 -15.72
N THR A 87 9.63 7.97 -15.35
CA THR A 87 10.91 8.19 -14.68
C THR A 87 11.88 7.02 -14.83
N LYS A 88 13.18 7.32 -14.69
CA LYS A 88 14.27 6.33 -14.64
C LYS A 88 14.75 6.06 -13.20
N ARG A 89 14.16 6.72 -12.20
CA ARG A 89 14.55 6.57 -10.79
C ARG A 89 13.68 5.51 -10.12
N PRO A 90 14.27 4.43 -9.57
CA PRO A 90 13.51 3.32 -8.98
C PRO A 90 12.50 3.76 -7.92
N GLY A 91 12.87 4.68 -7.02
CA GLY A 91 11.93 5.14 -5.99
C GLY A 91 10.75 5.94 -6.51
N GLU A 92 10.95 6.73 -7.55
CA GLU A 92 9.85 7.42 -8.23
C GLU A 92 8.96 6.39 -8.97
N GLN A 93 9.56 5.36 -9.59
CA GLN A 93 8.83 4.28 -10.25
C GLN A 93 7.91 3.52 -9.28
N VAL A 94 8.37 3.23 -8.05
CA VAL A 94 7.56 2.57 -7.02
C VAL A 94 6.31 3.39 -6.68
N LEU A 95 6.45 4.69 -6.45
CA LEU A 95 5.31 5.54 -6.11
C LEU A 95 4.33 5.69 -7.28
N VAL A 96 4.84 5.86 -8.51
CA VAL A 96 3.99 5.91 -9.71
C VAL A 96 3.28 4.58 -9.93
N ALA A 97 3.95 3.45 -9.66
CA ALA A 97 3.35 2.12 -9.76
C ALA A 97 2.15 1.98 -8.80
N TRP A 98 2.30 2.42 -7.55
CA TRP A 98 1.21 2.44 -6.59
C TRP A 98 0.03 3.32 -7.03
N VAL A 99 0.29 4.49 -7.61
CA VAL A 99 -0.79 5.33 -8.18
C VAL A 99 -1.54 4.61 -9.30
N ILE A 100 -0.83 3.95 -10.20
CA ILE A 100 -1.46 3.23 -11.31
C ILE A 100 -2.29 2.07 -10.76
N ARG A 101 -1.75 1.29 -9.82
CA ARG A 101 -2.48 0.22 -9.14
C ARG A 101 -3.74 0.75 -8.45
N ASN A 102 -3.67 1.89 -7.77
CA ASN A 102 -4.84 2.54 -7.17
C ASN A 102 -5.92 2.89 -8.19
N ARG A 103 -5.53 3.39 -9.37
CA ARG A 103 -6.48 3.68 -10.46
C ARG A 103 -7.18 2.42 -10.95
N VAL A 104 -6.44 1.32 -11.09
CA VAL A 104 -6.97 0.00 -11.48
C VAL A 104 -7.95 -0.51 -10.42
N GLU A 105 -7.52 -0.58 -9.16
CA GLU A 105 -8.30 -1.15 -8.05
C GLU A 105 -9.56 -0.33 -7.75
N THR A 106 -9.50 1.00 -7.86
CA THR A 106 -10.66 1.88 -7.62
C THR A 106 -11.52 2.11 -8.86
N GLY A 107 -11.19 1.51 -10.01
CA GLY A 107 -11.95 1.70 -11.24
C GLY A 107 -11.94 3.14 -11.76
N TYR A 108 -10.86 3.90 -11.55
CA TYR A 108 -10.79 5.32 -11.91
C TYR A 108 -11.15 5.54 -13.39
N ARG A 109 -12.08 6.46 -13.65
CA ARG A 109 -12.63 6.73 -14.99
C ARG A 109 -13.15 5.47 -15.72
N LYS A 110 -13.67 4.49 -14.95
CA LYS A 110 -14.20 3.21 -15.43
C LYS A 110 -13.12 2.32 -16.08
N LYS A 111 -11.87 2.43 -15.60
CA LYS A 111 -10.72 1.64 -16.07
C LYS A 111 -10.26 0.72 -14.94
N ASN A 112 -10.20 -0.58 -15.22
CA ASN A 112 -9.89 -1.62 -14.23
C ASN A 112 -8.81 -2.60 -14.72
N THR A 113 -8.03 -2.20 -15.73
CA THR A 113 -6.82 -2.92 -16.16
C THR A 113 -5.67 -1.93 -16.31
N TYR A 114 -4.44 -2.39 -16.15
CA TYR A 114 -3.25 -1.57 -16.32
C TYR A 114 -3.18 -1.01 -17.74
N GLU A 115 -3.47 -1.80 -18.78
CA GLU A 115 -3.55 -1.31 -20.15
C GLU A 115 -4.53 -0.15 -20.28
N THR A 116 -5.76 -0.33 -19.78
CA THR A 116 -6.83 0.65 -19.98
C THR A 116 -6.61 1.94 -19.19
N VAL A 117 -5.93 1.87 -18.03
CA VAL A 117 -5.47 3.04 -17.26
C VAL A 117 -4.32 3.77 -17.99
N VAL A 118 -3.36 3.04 -18.55
CA VAL A 118 -2.19 3.63 -19.22
C VAL A 118 -2.56 4.30 -20.55
N LEU A 119 -3.50 3.70 -21.30
CA LEU A 119 -3.98 4.23 -22.57
C LEU A 119 -5.11 5.25 -22.42
N ASP A 120 -5.59 5.50 -21.20
CA ASP A 120 -6.62 6.49 -20.93
C ASP A 120 -6.12 7.91 -21.29
N PRO A 121 -6.88 8.71 -22.06
CA PRO A 121 -6.39 10.00 -22.55
C PRO A 121 -5.92 10.93 -21.43
N TYR A 122 -4.79 11.57 -21.71
CA TYR A 122 -4.13 12.57 -20.86
C TYR A 122 -3.54 12.03 -19.54
N GLN A 123 -3.52 10.71 -19.34
CA GLN A 123 -2.92 10.12 -18.14
C GLN A 123 -1.39 10.01 -18.23
N PHE A 124 -0.86 9.57 -19.38
CA PHE A 124 0.58 9.35 -19.60
C PHE A 124 1.01 9.93 -20.96
N SER A 125 1.92 10.90 -20.93
CA SER A 125 2.29 11.66 -22.12
C SER A 125 2.96 10.80 -23.21
N ALA A 126 3.70 9.78 -22.79
CA ALA A 126 4.38 8.83 -23.66
C ALA A 126 3.41 7.98 -24.51
N PHE A 127 2.15 7.81 -24.09
CA PHE A 127 1.17 6.96 -24.77
C PHE A 127 0.16 7.75 -25.61
N ARG A 128 0.44 9.02 -25.87
CA ARG A 128 -0.37 9.84 -26.80
C ARG A 128 -0.42 9.18 -28.18
N ARG A 129 -1.63 9.10 -28.76
CA ARG A 129 -1.85 8.49 -30.07
C ARG A 129 -1.02 9.17 -31.15
N GLY A 130 -0.49 8.38 -32.09
CA GLY A 130 0.28 8.89 -33.24
C GLY A 130 1.69 9.39 -32.93
N THR A 131 2.18 9.22 -31.71
CA THR A 131 3.55 9.64 -31.35
C THR A 131 4.55 8.48 -31.46
N ALA A 132 5.79 8.78 -31.86
CA ALA A 132 6.87 7.80 -31.88
C ALA A 132 7.16 7.22 -30.48
N LEU A 133 6.97 8.02 -29.42
CA LEU A 133 7.10 7.57 -28.04
C LEU A 133 6.11 6.45 -27.72
N ARG A 134 4.86 6.54 -28.18
CA ARG A 134 3.86 5.48 -27.97
C ARG A 134 4.33 4.18 -28.61
N SER A 135 4.75 4.23 -29.87
CA SER A 135 5.28 3.04 -30.57
C SER A 135 6.48 2.44 -29.84
N PHE A 136 7.42 3.29 -29.41
CA PHE A 136 8.60 2.86 -28.67
C PHE A 136 8.23 2.17 -27.36
N TYR A 137 7.49 2.83 -26.46
CA TYR A 137 7.17 2.27 -25.15
C TYR A 137 6.23 1.06 -25.25
N SER A 138 5.28 1.05 -26.19
CA SER A 138 4.41 -0.11 -26.42
C SER A 138 5.16 -1.32 -27.00
N SER A 139 6.31 -1.13 -27.64
CA SER A 139 7.14 -2.23 -28.16
C SER A 139 7.99 -2.94 -27.10
N LEU A 140 8.21 -2.31 -25.94
CA LEU A 140 9.00 -2.91 -24.86
C LEU A 140 8.33 -4.17 -24.33
N ASN A 141 9.11 -5.22 -24.17
CA ASN A 141 8.67 -6.55 -23.74
C ASN A 141 9.63 -7.12 -22.66
N ALA A 142 9.32 -8.31 -22.13
CA ALA A 142 10.11 -8.93 -21.05
C ALA A 142 11.61 -9.08 -21.37
N LEU A 143 11.96 -9.22 -22.66
CA LEU A 143 13.31 -9.47 -23.15
C LEU A 143 14.06 -8.19 -23.59
N SER A 144 13.43 -7.03 -23.50
CA SER A 144 14.07 -5.78 -23.93
C SER A 144 15.28 -5.44 -23.03
N ASP A 145 16.36 -4.94 -23.63
CA ASP A 145 17.64 -4.70 -22.94
C ASP A 145 17.94 -3.20 -22.74
N MET A 146 16.88 -2.39 -22.63
CA MET A 146 17.03 -0.95 -22.37
C MET A 146 17.57 -0.73 -20.94
N PRO A 147 18.54 0.17 -20.72
CA PRO A 147 19.03 0.48 -19.38
C PRO A 147 17.89 0.86 -18.42
N GLY A 148 17.82 0.17 -17.27
CA GLY A 148 16.79 0.36 -16.25
C GLY A 148 15.42 -0.28 -16.56
N TRP A 149 15.23 -0.91 -17.72
CA TRP A 149 13.97 -1.57 -18.05
C TRP A 149 13.68 -2.78 -17.18
N GLN A 150 14.70 -3.61 -16.91
CA GLN A 150 14.55 -4.78 -16.04
C GLN A 150 14.22 -4.38 -14.59
N THR A 151 14.72 -3.23 -14.14
CA THR A 151 14.33 -2.62 -12.86
C THR A 151 12.85 -2.22 -12.86
N ALA A 152 12.38 -1.55 -13.91
CA ALA A 152 10.97 -1.18 -14.04
C ALA A 152 10.05 -2.40 -14.11
N LEU A 153 10.45 -3.46 -14.85
CA LEU A 153 9.72 -4.73 -14.89
C LEU A 153 9.61 -5.36 -13.50
N ARG A 154 10.71 -5.39 -12.75
CA ARG A 154 10.70 -5.94 -11.40
C ARG A 154 9.77 -5.15 -10.48
N ILE A 155 9.90 -3.82 -10.46
CA ILE A 155 9.04 -2.95 -9.66
C ILE A 155 7.58 -3.15 -10.01
N ALA A 156 7.25 -3.20 -11.30
CA ALA A 156 5.88 -3.45 -11.76
C ALA A 156 5.35 -4.79 -11.26
N TYR A 157 6.14 -5.86 -11.37
CA TYR A 157 5.75 -7.18 -10.90
C TYR A 157 5.54 -7.19 -9.38
N ASP A 158 6.51 -6.69 -8.62
CA ASP A 158 6.45 -6.69 -7.15
C ASP A 158 5.23 -5.88 -6.68
N ILE A 159 5.05 -4.65 -7.17
CA ILE A 159 3.91 -3.80 -6.78
C ILE A 159 2.57 -4.37 -7.20
N ARG A 160 2.44 -5.12 -8.31
CA ARG A 160 1.17 -5.78 -8.67
C ARG A 160 0.76 -6.86 -7.68
N HIS A 161 1.73 -7.58 -7.13
CA HIS A 161 1.49 -8.76 -6.29
C HIS A 161 1.62 -8.47 -4.80
N MET A 162 2.11 -7.29 -4.43
CA MET A 162 2.29 -6.88 -3.05
C MET A 162 0.97 -6.71 -2.30
N ASP A 163 0.97 -6.91 -0.98
CA ASP A 163 -0.20 -6.59 -0.14
C ASP A 163 -0.50 -5.08 -0.17
N LYS A 164 -1.79 -4.73 -0.17
CA LYS A 164 -2.30 -3.36 -0.09
C LYS A 164 -1.86 -2.62 1.17
N GLU A 165 -1.50 -3.32 2.24
CA GLU A 165 -1.00 -2.74 3.50
C GLU A 165 0.34 -2.01 3.31
N TYR A 166 1.13 -2.42 2.33
CA TYR A 166 2.42 -1.79 1.99
C TYR A 166 2.29 -0.52 1.15
N ARG A 167 1.07 -0.08 0.84
CA ARG A 167 0.84 1.13 0.06
C ARG A 167 1.36 2.36 0.81
N PRO A 168 2.20 3.21 0.18
CA PRO A 168 2.82 4.36 0.83
C PRO A 168 1.84 5.50 1.13
N PHE A 169 0.63 5.46 0.58
CA PHE A 169 -0.42 6.45 0.75
C PHE A 169 -1.81 5.78 0.66
N SER A 170 -2.88 6.56 0.73
CA SER A 170 -4.26 6.06 0.58
C SER A 170 -4.50 5.49 -0.82
N GLU A 171 -5.42 4.52 -0.96
CA GLU A 171 -5.89 4.05 -2.27
C GLU A 171 -6.56 5.17 -3.10
N LEU A 172 -6.99 6.25 -2.44
CA LEU A 172 -7.55 7.44 -3.10
C LEU A 172 -6.48 8.35 -3.72
N THR A 173 -5.20 8.12 -3.43
CA THR A 173 -4.09 8.80 -4.09
C THR A 173 -3.96 8.29 -5.52
N ARG A 174 -4.53 9.03 -6.47
CA ARG A 174 -4.64 8.61 -7.87
C ARG A 174 -4.02 9.62 -8.83
N HIS A 175 -3.47 10.71 -8.31
CA HIS A 175 -2.96 11.81 -9.11
C HIS A 175 -1.54 12.13 -8.69
N PHE A 176 -0.70 12.39 -9.67
CA PHE A 176 0.62 12.93 -9.44
C PHE A 176 0.98 13.88 -10.58
N TYR A 177 1.95 14.75 -10.33
CA TYR A 177 2.64 15.45 -11.41
C TYR A 177 4.11 15.60 -11.07
N SER A 178 4.93 15.71 -12.11
CA SER A 178 6.33 16.10 -11.95
C SER A 178 6.51 17.59 -12.19
N GLN A 179 6.87 18.34 -11.15
CA GLN A 179 7.15 19.77 -11.26
C GLN A 179 8.22 20.07 -12.32
N ARG A 180 9.26 19.23 -12.41
CA ARG A 180 10.34 19.38 -13.40
C ARG A 180 9.86 19.24 -14.85
N SER A 181 8.77 18.51 -15.06
CA SER A 181 8.16 18.34 -16.38
C SER A 181 7.20 19.49 -16.74
N MET A 182 6.89 20.38 -15.80
CA MET A 182 6.02 21.53 -16.00
C MET A 182 6.84 22.76 -16.44
N LYS A 183 6.91 22.98 -17.76
CA LYS A 183 7.74 24.05 -18.36
C LYS A 183 7.18 25.46 -18.17
N THR A 184 5.86 25.59 -18.06
CA THR A 184 5.16 26.90 -18.17
C THR A 184 4.20 27.20 -17.03
N ALA A 185 3.92 26.22 -16.15
CA ALA A 185 3.02 26.38 -15.03
C ALA A 185 3.65 25.77 -13.78
N LEU A 186 3.39 26.37 -12.61
CA LEU A 186 3.88 25.84 -11.34
C LEU A 186 3.12 24.58 -10.91
N SER A 187 1.89 24.36 -11.36
CA SER A 187 1.14 23.15 -11.07
C SER A 187 0.01 22.99 -12.09
N PRO A 188 -0.50 21.76 -12.29
CA PRO A 188 -1.72 21.57 -13.07
C PRO A 188 -2.91 22.19 -12.33
N ALA A 189 -3.91 22.65 -13.07
CA ALA A 189 -5.07 23.35 -12.50
C ALA A 189 -5.79 22.54 -11.40
N TRP A 190 -5.86 21.22 -11.55
CA TRP A 190 -6.48 20.32 -10.56
C TRP A 190 -5.71 20.24 -9.23
N ALA A 191 -4.43 20.61 -9.21
CA ALA A 191 -3.61 20.64 -8.00
C ALA A 191 -3.60 22.02 -7.32
N ASN A 192 -4.21 23.04 -7.92
CA ASN A 192 -4.15 24.40 -7.38
C ASN A 192 -4.87 24.50 -6.03
N GLY A 193 -4.19 25.04 -5.01
CA GLY A 193 -4.72 25.13 -3.64
C GLY A 193 -4.90 23.78 -2.92
N LYS A 194 -4.34 22.69 -3.46
CA LYS A 194 -4.37 21.36 -2.83
C LYS A 194 -3.04 21.05 -2.14
N ILE A 195 -3.10 20.29 -1.06
CA ILE A 195 -1.93 19.84 -0.30
C ILE A 195 -1.54 18.45 -0.82
N PRO A 196 -0.26 18.22 -1.18
CA PRO A 196 0.22 16.88 -1.52
C PRO A 196 0.05 15.90 -0.36
N VAL A 197 -0.14 14.61 -0.67
CA VAL A 197 -0.21 13.56 0.35
C VAL A 197 1.16 13.36 0.99
N GLU A 198 1.18 13.17 2.31
CA GLU A 198 2.36 12.68 3.02
C GLU A 198 2.47 11.16 2.87
N PHE A 199 3.70 10.65 2.78
CA PHE A 199 3.93 9.22 2.71
C PHE A 199 3.96 8.60 4.10
N LYS A 200 3.40 7.39 4.20
CA LYS A 200 3.58 6.52 5.37
C LYS A 200 5.07 6.16 5.53
N ASN A 201 5.48 5.94 6.77
CA ASN A 201 6.84 5.62 7.24
C ASN A 201 7.80 5.02 6.18
N GLY A 202 8.99 5.60 6.03
CA GLY A 202 10.11 5.02 5.26
C GLY A 202 10.26 5.46 3.80
N PHE A 203 9.25 6.09 3.19
CA PHE A 203 9.29 6.56 1.79
C PHE A 203 9.77 8.00 1.61
N LYS A 204 10.42 8.58 2.63
CA LYS A 204 10.92 9.97 2.66
C LYS A 204 12.07 10.25 1.68
N THR A 205 12.36 9.32 0.76
CA THR A 205 13.48 9.36 -0.18
C THR A 205 13.13 9.99 -1.53
N VAL A 206 11.86 10.32 -1.77
CA VAL A 206 11.45 11.02 -2.99
C VAL A 206 11.58 12.51 -2.82
N ASP A 207 12.34 13.10 -3.72
CA ASP A 207 12.50 14.54 -3.91
C ASP A 207 11.11 15.15 -4.20
N GLU A 208 10.54 15.85 -3.22
CA GLU A 208 9.20 16.46 -3.29
C GLU A 208 9.09 17.57 -4.35
N ASP A 209 10.24 18.09 -4.80
CA ASP A 209 10.33 19.02 -5.94
C ASP A 209 10.32 18.28 -7.28
N ARG A 210 10.30 16.95 -7.28
CA ARG A 210 10.21 16.13 -8.50
C ARG A 210 8.88 15.49 -8.70
N PHE A 211 8.28 14.90 -7.68
CA PHE A 211 6.96 14.29 -7.79
C PHE A 211 6.10 14.65 -6.60
N ARG A 212 4.89 15.11 -6.88
CA ARG A 212 3.87 15.44 -5.88
C ARG A 212 2.65 14.59 -6.14
N PHE A 213 2.11 14.00 -5.09
CA PHE A 213 1.01 13.04 -5.13
C PHE A 213 -0.22 13.63 -4.46
N PHE A 214 -1.41 13.32 -4.97
CA PHE A 214 -2.66 13.91 -4.51
C PHE A 214 -3.77 12.88 -4.47
N GLU A 215 -4.64 13.04 -3.48
CA GLU A 215 -5.89 12.30 -3.34
C GLU A 215 -7.11 13.21 -3.48
N GLY A 216 -8.28 12.59 -3.64
CA GLY A 216 -9.55 13.33 -3.69
C GLY A 216 -9.78 14.14 -4.97
N ILE A 217 -8.98 13.93 -6.02
CA ILE A 217 -9.19 14.55 -7.34
C ILE A 217 -10.15 13.66 -8.17
N SER A 218 -11.14 14.30 -8.80
CA SER A 218 -12.17 13.67 -9.64
C SER A 218 -11.73 13.63 -11.10
#